data_AF-A0A971ELF3-F1
#
_entry.id   AF-A0A971ELF3-F1
#
_cell.length_a   1.000
_cell.length_b   1.000
_cell.length_c   1.000
_cell.angle_alpha   90.00
_cell.angle_beta   90.00
_cell.angle_gamma   90.00
#
_symmetry.space_group_name_H-M   'P 1'
#
loop_
_entity.id
_entity.type
_entity.pdbx_description
1 polymer ?
#
loop_
_entity_poly.entity_id
_entity_poly.type
_entity_poly.pdbx_seq_one_letter_code
_entity_poly.pdbx_strand_id
1 'polypeptide(L)'
;MSKLEELKRYCSEKVVSDDVIMALFSLLNNNELPKNPAVIHTSIYELKPVPDFEPLLDFFDFDCSGIVPFSDELDQVLFRLETASLLRTFNPTYERYEIRKDLLEKALNKFNDEDKKRLKNMADTFQQKVLHNEVGN
;
A
#
# COMPACT_ATOMS: atom_id res chain seq x y z
N MET A 1 14.78 -0.39 -31.84
CA MET A 1 13.55 -0.44 -31.04
C MET A 1 12.60 0.60 -31.59
N SER A 2 11.31 0.32 -31.59
CA SER A 2 10.26 1.26 -31.97
C SER A 2 10.01 2.26 -30.85
N LYS A 3 9.62 3.49 -31.18
CA LYS A 3 9.20 4.52 -30.22
C LYS A 3 8.08 4.05 -29.27
N LEU A 4 7.24 3.11 -29.74
CA LEU A 4 6.21 2.46 -28.94
C LEU A 4 6.80 1.51 -27.88
N GLU A 5 7.86 0.79 -28.23
CA GLU A 5 8.54 -0.14 -27.31
C GLU A 5 9.29 0.62 -26.21
N GLU A 6 9.94 1.74 -26.58
CA GLU A 6 10.56 2.65 -25.61
C GLU A 6 9.52 3.25 -24.66
N LEU A 7 8.35 3.68 -25.16
CA LEU A 7 7.28 4.21 -24.32
C LEU A 7 6.72 3.15 -23.36
N LYS A 8 6.47 1.94 -23.86
CA LYS A 8 6.02 0.81 -23.03
C LYS A 8 7.02 0.49 -21.93
N ARG A 9 8.32 0.48 -22.27
CA ARG A 9 9.39 0.23 -21.33
C ARG A 9 9.46 1.31 -20.25
N TYR A 10 9.44 2.58 -20.65
CA TYR A 10 9.43 3.71 -19.72
C TYR A 10 8.24 3.65 -18.73
N CYS A 11 7.03 3.37 -19.23
CA CYS A 11 5.85 3.21 -18.38
C CYS A 11 5.95 1.99 -17.46
N SER A 12 6.60 0.90 -17.89
CA SER A 12 6.74 -0.31 -17.09
C SER A 12 7.80 -0.23 -15.98
N GLU A 13 8.83 0.60 -16.18
CA GLU A 13 9.95 0.75 -15.24
C GLU A 13 9.68 1.83 -14.18
N LYS A 14 8.73 2.75 -14.42
CA LYS A 14 8.36 3.78 -13.45
C LYS A 14 7.54 3.18 -12.30
N VAL A 15 8.00 3.43 -11.07
CA VAL A 15 7.24 3.16 -9.83
C VAL A 15 6.16 4.22 -9.65
N VAL A 16 4.94 3.78 -9.37
CA VAL A 16 3.80 4.64 -9.01
C VAL A 16 3.24 4.27 -7.64
N SER A 17 2.31 5.07 -7.10
CA SER A 17 1.65 4.87 -5.80
C SER A 17 1.03 3.47 -5.65
N ASP A 18 0.36 2.96 -6.69
CA ASP A 18 -0.19 1.60 -6.70
C ASP A 18 0.89 0.56 -6.45
N ASP A 19 2.05 0.66 -7.11
CA ASP A 19 3.14 -0.31 -6.97
C ASP A 19 3.65 -0.38 -5.54
N VAL A 20 3.73 0.76 -4.85
CA VAL A 20 4.18 0.83 -3.46
C VAL A 20 3.20 0.11 -2.53
N ILE A 21 1.90 0.39 -2.63
CA ILE A 21 0.89 -0.24 -1.78
C ILE A 21 0.74 -1.72 -2.11
N MET A 22 0.78 -2.10 -3.40
CA MET A 22 0.78 -3.49 -3.82
C MET A 22 1.99 -4.24 -3.25
N ALA A 23 3.20 -3.68 -3.38
CA ALA A 23 4.41 -4.28 -2.85
C ALA A 23 4.36 -4.40 -1.31
N LEU A 24 3.93 -3.34 -0.61
CA LEU A 24 3.73 -3.34 0.84
C LEU A 24 2.76 -4.46 1.28
N PHE A 25 1.57 -4.53 0.67
CA PHE A 25 0.55 -5.50 1.03
C PHE A 25 0.94 -6.94 0.68
N SER A 26 1.74 -7.14 -0.37
CA SER A 26 2.28 -8.46 -0.72
C SER A 26 3.19 -9.04 0.37
N LEU A 27 3.87 -8.18 1.15
CA LEU A 27 4.87 -8.57 2.15
C LEU A 27 4.32 -8.69 3.59
N LEU A 28 3.05 -8.39 3.80
CA LEU A 28 2.38 -8.58 5.10
C LEU A 28 2.42 -10.05 5.50
N ASN A 29 2.42 -10.35 6.80
CA ASN A 29 2.44 -11.75 7.24
C ASN A 29 1.06 -12.42 7.07
N ASN A 30 -0.03 -11.66 7.15
CA ASN A 30 -1.40 -12.16 6.99
C ASN A 30 -1.95 -11.82 5.60
N ASN A 31 -2.94 -12.59 5.14
CA ASN A 31 -3.65 -12.34 3.87
C ASN A 31 -4.93 -11.51 4.10
N GLU A 32 -5.06 -10.90 5.28
CA GLU A 32 -6.21 -10.07 5.64
C GLU A 32 -5.75 -8.72 6.14
N LEU A 33 -6.52 -7.68 5.81
CA LEU A 33 -6.35 -6.32 6.28
C LEU A 33 -7.71 -5.75 6.71
N PRO A 34 -7.80 -4.91 7.74
CA PRO A 34 -9.06 -4.28 8.12
C PRO A 34 -9.54 -3.35 7.00
N LYS A 35 -10.83 -3.40 6.68
CA LYS A 35 -11.49 -2.49 5.73
C LYS A 35 -11.95 -1.23 6.45
N ASN A 36 -11.05 -0.62 7.22
CA ASN A 36 -11.28 0.65 7.89
C ASN A 36 -10.31 1.69 7.32
N PRO A 37 -10.78 2.64 6.49
CA PRO A 37 -9.93 3.68 5.91
C PRO A 37 -9.17 4.48 6.98
N ALA A 38 -9.80 4.81 8.11
CA ALA A 38 -9.13 5.56 9.18
C ALA A 38 -7.91 4.80 9.75
N VAL A 39 -8.02 3.48 9.91
CA VAL A 39 -6.92 2.63 10.38
C VAL A 39 -5.79 2.58 9.35
N ILE A 40 -6.11 2.37 8.07
CA ILE A 40 -5.10 2.27 7.01
C ILE A 40 -4.38 3.62 6.84
N HIS A 41 -5.12 4.72 6.72
CA HIS A 41 -4.54 6.04 6.51
C HIS A 41 -3.68 6.48 7.68
N THR A 42 -4.16 6.33 8.91
CA THR A 42 -3.37 6.61 10.12
C THR A 42 -2.08 5.77 10.13
N SER A 43 -2.18 4.48 9.81
CA SER A 43 -1.02 3.59 9.82
C SER A 43 0.03 3.97 8.77
N ILE A 44 -0.37 4.39 7.56
CA ILE A 44 0.58 4.89 6.54
C ILE A 44 1.14 6.26 6.92
N TYR A 45 0.31 7.17 7.44
CA TYR A 45 0.74 8.49 7.89
C TYR A 45 1.86 8.39 8.94
N GLU A 46 1.70 7.49 9.92
CA GLU A 46 2.71 7.28 10.96
C GLU A 46 4.00 6.60 10.48
N LEU A 47 3.99 5.99 9.29
CA LEU A 47 5.20 5.44 8.65
C LEU A 47 5.96 6.50 7.85
N LYS A 48 5.25 7.50 7.31
CA LYS A 48 5.85 8.58 6.50
C LYS A 48 7.04 9.30 7.17
N PRO A 49 7.05 9.62 8.47
CA PRO A 49 8.19 10.30 9.10
C PRO A 49 9.40 9.39 9.37
N VAL A 50 9.31 8.08 9.10
CA VAL A 50 10.45 7.16 9.26
C VAL A 50 11.40 7.37 8.07
N PRO A 51 12.67 7.81 8.29
CA PRO A 51 13.56 8.21 7.19
C PRO A 51 13.83 7.10 6.17
N ASP A 52 13.81 5.84 6.60
CA ASP A 52 14.04 4.70 5.70
C ASP A 52 12.81 4.37 4.80
N PHE A 53 11.63 4.90 5.15
CA PHE A 53 10.37 4.67 4.40
C PHE A 53 9.94 5.90 3.59
N GLU A 54 10.41 7.09 3.96
CA GLU A 54 10.06 8.36 3.32
C GLU A 54 10.15 8.31 1.77
N PRO A 55 11.22 7.80 1.14
CA PRO A 55 11.31 7.78 -0.33
C PRO A 55 10.22 6.94 -1.02
N LEU A 56 9.68 5.93 -0.32
CA LEU A 56 8.61 5.08 -0.85
C LEU A 56 7.23 5.69 -0.64
N LEU A 57 7.07 6.57 0.36
CA LEU A 57 5.79 7.16 0.75
C LEU A 57 5.63 8.62 0.29
N ASP A 58 6.54 9.11 -0.56
CA ASP A 58 6.53 10.47 -1.08
C ASP A 58 5.28 10.77 -1.94
N PHE A 59 4.66 9.74 -2.51
CA PHE A 59 3.42 9.86 -3.30
C PHE A 59 2.19 10.27 -2.48
N PHE A 60 2.24 10.12 -1.16
CA PHE A 60 1.05 10.25 -0.30
C PHE A 60 1.12 11.50 0.56
N ASP A 61 0.39 12.54 0.16
CA ASP A 61 0.16 13.71 1.00
C ASP A 61 -1.03 13.49 1.92
N PHE A 62 -0.92 13.94 3.17
CA PHE A 62 -1.93 13.74 4.20
C PHE A 62 -2.50 15.07 4.70
N ASP A 63 -3.81 15.25 4.57
CA ASP A 63 -4.57 16.27 5.26
C ASP A 63 -4.84 15.82 6.70
N CYS A 64 -4.38 16.64 7.66
CA CYS A 64 -4.52 16.42 9.10
C CYS A 64 -5.49 17.41 9.76
N SER A 65 -6.28 18.16 8.97
CA SER A 65 -7.26 19.11 9.48
C SER A 65 -8.53 18.44 10.06
N GLY A 66 -8.77 17.17 9.67
CA GLY A 66 -9.87 16.34 10.14
C GLY A 66 -9.58 15.59 11.44
N ILE A 67 -10.47 14.63 11.76
CA ILE A 67 -10.34 13.76 12.94
C ILE A 67 -9.20 12.74 12.78
N VAL A 68 -9.00 12.25 11.55
CA VAL A 68 -7.95 11.29 11.21
C VAL A 68 -7.17 11.80 9.99
N PRO A 69 -5.86 11.51 9.87
CA PRO A 69 -5.11 11.81 8.67
C PRO A 69 -5.76 11.17 7.45
N PHE A 70 -5.87 11.91 6.36
CA PHE A 70 -6.48 11.43 5.12
C PHE A 70 -5.62 11.78 3.90
N SER A 71 -5.57 10.88 2.92
CA SER A 71 -4.77 11.06 1.70
C SER A 71 -5.60 10.65 0.50
N ASP A 72 -5.94 11.61 -0.36
CA ASP A 72 -6.72 11.35 -1.56
C ASP A 72 -6.06 10.27 -2.44
N GLU A 73 -4.74 10.31 -2.58
CA GLU A 73 -4.01 9.33 -3.39
C GLU A 73 -4.10 7.92 -2.79
N LEU A 74 -3.98 7.80 -1.46
CA LEU A 74 -4.09 6.49 -0.80
C LEU A 74 -5.51 5.91 -0.95
N ASP A 75 -6.53 6.74 -0.78
CA ASP A 75 -7.93 6.32 -0.94
C ASP A 75 -8.21 5.84 -2.37
N GLN A 76 -7.70 6.59 -3.36
CA GLN A 76 -7.79 6.20 -4.76
C GLN A 76 -7.03 4.90 -5.07
N VAL A 77 -5.83 4.69 -4.51
CA VAL A 77 -5.11 3.42 -4.66
C VAL A 77 -5.92 2.27 -4.09
N LEU A 78 -6.45 2.39 -2.86
CA LEU A 78 -7.26 1.35 -2.25
C LEU A 78 -8.51 1.03 -3.10
N PHE A 79 -9.20 2.06 -3.60
CA PHE A 79 -10.34 1.89 -4.49
C PHE A 79 -9.98 1.18 -5.81
N ARG A 80 -8.83 1.52 -6.43
CA ARG A 80 -8.34 0.85 -7.64
C ARG A 80 -8.02 -0.62 -7.39
N LEU A 81 -7.35 -0.92 -6.27
CA LEU A 81 -7.00 -2.30 -5.89
C LEU A 81 -8.24 -3.14 -5.58
N GLU A 82 -9.25 -2.55 -4.92
CA GLU A 82 -10.54 -3.22 -4.68
C GLU A 82 -11.29 -3.48 -6.01
N THR A 83 -11.39 -2.47 -6.87
CA THR A 83 -12.05 -2.59 -8.18
C THR A 83 -11.35 -3.62 -9.08
N ALA A 84 -10.03 -3.72 -9.01
CA ALA A 84 -9.23 -4.73 -9.70
C ALA A 84 -9.31 -6.13 -9.06
N SER A 85 -10.10 -6.31 -7.98
CA SER A 85 -10.24 -7.56 -7.22
C SER A 85 -8.93 -8.09 -6.63
N LEU A 86 -7.96 -7.19 -6.39
CA LEU A 86 -6.71 -7.46 -5.68
C LEU A 86 -6.91 -7.41 -4.16
N LEU A 87 -7.80 -6.53 -3.72
CA LEU A 87 -8.41 -6.52 -2.39
C LEU A 87 -9.85 -6.98 -2.53
N ARG A 88 -10.24 -8.04 -1.83
CA ARG A 88 -11.57 -8.63 -1.96
C ARG A 88 -12.31 -8.54 -0.65
N THR A 89 -13.62 -8.35 -0.70
CA THR A 89 -14.47 -8.36 0.50
C THR A 89 -15.46 -9.51 0.37
N PHE A 90 -15.07 -10.69 0.90
CA PHE A 90 -15.92 -11.88 0.87
C PHE A 90 -16.60 -12.18 2.21
N ASN A 91 -16.23 -11.47 3.28
CA ASN A 91 -16.84 -11.72 4.58
C ASN A 91 -18.24 -11.10 4.67
N PRO A 92 -19.21 -11.77 5.33
CA PRO A 92 -20.55 -11.24 5.51
C PRO A 92 -20.60 -9.90 6.25
N THR A 93 -19.56 -9.60 7.04
CA THR A 93 -19.47 -8.36 7.83
C THR A 93 -18.90 -7.19 7.04
N TYR A 94 -18.30 -7.41 5.87
CA TYR A 94 -17.62 -6.39 5.06
C TYR A 94 -16.48 -5.64 5.78
N GLU A 95 -16.00 -6.16 6.91
CA GLU A 95 -15.02 -5.48 7.78
C GLU A 95 -13.57 -5.70 7.38
N ARG A 96 -13.28 -6.63 6.45
CA ARG A 96 -11.90 -6.99 6.09
C ARG A 96 -11.72 -7.14 4.59
N TYR A 97 -10.54 -6.77 4.13
CA TYR A 97 -10.01 -7.14 2.84
C TYR A 97 -9.28 -8.48 2.93
N GLU A 98 -9.59 -9.40 2.02
CA GLU A 98 -8.71 -10.50 1.65
C GLU A 98 -7.71 -10.01 0.58
N ILE A 99 -6.43 -10.22 0.82
CA ILE A 99 -5.32 -9.77 -0.01
C ILE A 99 -4.87 -10.89 -0.95
N ARG A 100 -4.95 -10.64 -2.26
CA ARG A 100 -4.45 -11.54 -3.30
C ARG A 100 -2.94 -11.41 -3.52
N LYS A 101 -2.15 -11.87 -2.54
CA LYS A 101 -0.68 -11.74 -2.56
C LYS A 101 -0.02 -12.27 -3.83
N ASP A 102 -0.52 -13.38 -4.36
CA ASP A 102 -0.07 -13.99 -5.62
C ASP A 102 -0.10 -13.02 -6.81
N LEU A 103 -1.02 -12.05 -6.79
CA LEU A 103 -1.15 -11.03 -7.82
C LEU A 103 -0.33 -9.77 -7.48
N LEU A 104 -0.24 -9.43 -6.19
CA LEU A 104 0.45 -8.24 -5.70
C LEU A 104 1.98 -8.36 -5.75
N GLU A 105 2.53 -9.55 -5.54
CA GLU A 105 3.99 -9.81 -5.54
C GLU A 105 4.68 -9.36 -6.84
N LYS A 106 3.94 -9.27 -7.95
CA LYS A 106 4.47 -8.77 -9.23
C LYS A 106 4.98 -7.33 -9.13
N ALA A 107 4.44 -6.52 -8.23
CA ALA A 107 4.91 -5.15 -8.00
C ALA A 107 6.36 -5.11 -7.48
N LEU A 108 6.80 -6.13 -6.73
CA LEU A 108 8.17 -6.23 -6.20
C LEU A 108 9.24 -6.25 -7.29
N ASN A 109 8.90 -6.65 -8.52
CA ASN A 109 9.83 -6.70 -9.65
C ASN A 109 10.30 -5.30 -10.08
N LYS A 110 9.59 -4.24 -9.71
CA LYS A 110 9.97 -2.85 -10.01
C LYS A 110 10.97 -2.25 -9.01
N PHE A 111 11.21 -2.93 -7.89
CA PHE A 111 12.05 -2.43 -6.82
C PHE A 111 13.41 -3.14 -6.83
N ASN A 112 14.47 -2.40 -6.49
CA ASN A 112 15.79 -2.97 -6.26
C ASN A 112 15.82 -3.71 -4.90
N ASP A 113 16.92 -4.41 -4.61
CA ASP A 113 17.02 -5.23 -3.39
C ASP A 113 17.08 -4.40 -2.09
N GLU A 114 17.52 -3.15 -2.15
CA GLU A 114 17.51 -2.24 -1.01
C GLU A 114 16.07 -1.80 -0.70
N ASP A 115 15.32 -1.38 -1.72
CA ASP A 115 13.92 -0.98 -1.57
C ASP A 115 13.04 -2.17 -1.18
N LYS A 116 13.31 -3.38 -1.65
CA LYS A 116 12.62 -4.59 -1.18
C LYS A 116 12.83 -4.83 0.32
N LYS A 117 14.05 -4.58 0.84
CA LYS A 117 14.31 -4.67 2.28
C LYS A 117 13.56 -3.59 3.06
N ARG A 118 13.55 -2.34 2.57
CA ARG A 118 12.76 -1.24 3.13
C ARG A 118 11.28 -1.58 3.17
N LEU A 119 10.72 -2.05 2.04
CA LEU A 119 9.34 -2.49 1.91
C LEU A 119 9.00 -3.60 2.91
N LYS A 120 9.90 -4.56 3.14
CA LYS A 120 9.67 -5.62 4.13
C LYS A 120 9.64 -5.07 5.56
N ASN A 121 10.60 -4.23 5.93
CA ASN A 121 10.61 -3.56 7.23
C ASN A 121 9.36 -2.69 7.42
N MET A 122 8.95 -1.99 6.37
CA MET A 122 7.73 -1.17 6.34
C MET A 122 6.48 -2.02 6.51
N ALA A 123 6.39 -3.19 5.85
CA ALA A 123 5.27 -4.13 5.98
C ALA A 123 5.13 -4.66 7.41
N ASP A 124 6.23 -5.04 8.04
CA ASP A 124 6.23 -5.53 9.41
C ASP A 124 5.81 -4.40 10.39
N THR A 125 6.31 -3.18 10.19
CA THR A 125 5.92 -2.01 11.00
C THR A 125 4.46 -1.61 10.80
N PHE A 126 4.00 -1.61 9.54
CA PHE A 126 2.61 -1.33 9.18
C PHE A 126 1.66 -2.32 9.86
N GLN A 127 1.97 -3.61 9.83
CA GLN A 127 1.13 -4.63 10.44
C GLN A 127 1.00 -4.43 11.96
N GLN A 128 2.07 -4.02 12.63
CA GLN A 128 2.02 -3.70 14.07
C GLN A 128 1.13 -2.49 14.35
N LYS A 129 1.22 -1.44 13.51
CA LYS A 129 0.39 -0.22 13.65
C LYS A 129 -1.09 -0.49 13.41
N VAL A 130 -1.41 -1.26 12.38
CA VAL A 130 -2.79 -1.66 12.07
C VAL A 130 -3.40 -2.39 13.26
N LEU A 131 -2.69 -3.36 13.84
CA LEU A 131 -3.18 -4.10 15.02
C LEU A 131 -3.38 -3.19 16.23
N HIS A 132 -2.49 -2.21 16.44
CA HIS A 132 -2.63 -1.23 17.53
C HIS A 132 -3.88 -0.35 17.34
N ASN A 133 -4.08 0.15 16.12
CA ASN A 133 -5.16 1.07 15.77
C ASN A 133 -6.54 0.39 15.67
N GLU A 134 -6.59 -0.94 15.49
CA GLU A 134 -7.83 -1.72 15.59
C GLU A 134 -8.35 -1.83 17.03
N VAL A 135 -7.47 -1.91 18.03
CA VAL A 135 -7.85 -2.12 19.44
C VAL A 135 -8.23 -0.80 20.15
N GLY A 136 -7.82 0.33 19.59
CA GLY A 136 -8.04 1.67 20.17
C GLY A 136 -9.35 2.35 19.79
N ASN A 137 -10.21 1.72 18.98
CA ASN A 137 -11.52 2.24 18.56
C ASN A 137 -12.68 1.49 19.21
#